data_AF-A0A416EPJ2-F1
#
_entry.id   AF-A0A416EPJ2-F1
#
_cell.length_a   1.000
_cell.length_b   1.000
_cell.length_c   1.000
_cell.angle_alpha   90.00
_cell.angle_beta   90.00
_cell.angle_gamma   90.00
#
_symmetry.space_group_name_H-M   'P 1'
#
loop_
_entity.id
_entity.type
_entity.pdbx_description
1 polymer ?
#
loop_
_entity_poly.entity_id
_entity_poly.type
_entity_poly.pdbx_seq_one_letter_code
_entity_poly.pdbx_strand_id
1 'polypeptide(L)'
;MPLFLALLGAFLLYQIQKALYSRYWSKGLTVDINFDRNEVTEGESCALTEVVTNQKALPLPGVHIKFQISRNLRFTKMENTSESDKYYRSDIFALMPWQRITRTLDIAAEKRGYYHLGQLNITSTDLFLEGLMAESQDSVTELYVFPAMADPQKIAVPYKQMTGAYLTNRFFYEDPFEFKGIRPYQSYDTMNKINWKASARTGEWKVNQYHDTVKQEINILLNLESESVWKYYGLLEESIRLALSFLVLFSKQGIPTTLTTNGRDIVTGRPIQVGQGAGPAHITHCSRQLARIDLEQTPGDFTDVLVSWKSDNNLAVLISSSQKPELQKAVWKSLGGHDRFSWVVVLHPDMPRQVEGAGARVCFVEVPYEKR
;
A
#
# COMPACT_ATOMS: atom_id res chain seq x y z
N MET A 1 -27.18 55.72 -42.18
CA MET A 1 -26.51 54.67 -42.98
C MET A 1 -25.24 54.11 -42.33
N PRO A 2 -24.22 54.90 -41.93
CA PRO A 2 -22.97 54.32 -41.38
C PRO A 2 -23.17 53.60 -40.04
N LEU A 3 -24.02 54.13 -39.15
CA LEU A 3 -24.33 53.53 -37.86
C LEU A 3 -24.99 52.14 -38.01
N PHE A 4 -25.88 52.00 -38.99
CA PHE A 4 -26.61 50.75 -39.21
C PHE A 4 -25.70 49.64 -39.76
N LEU A 5 -24.78 50.00 -40.67
CA LEU A 5 -23.74 49.09 -41.16
C LEU A 5 -22.79 48.65 -40.04
N ALA A 6 -22.40 49.56 -39.15
CA ALA A 6 -21.57 49.24 -37.99
C ALA A 6 -22.28 48.26 -37.03
N LEU A 7 -23.56 48.50 -36.72
CA LEU A 7 -24.36 47.60 -35.89
C LEU A 7 -24.56 46.22 -36.51
N LEU A 8 -24.85 46.17 -37.82
CA LEU A 8 -24.98 44.90 -38.55
C LEU A 8 -23.65 44.12 -38.51
N GLY A 9 -22.52 44.80 -38.73
CA GLY A 9 -21.19 44.19 -38.67
C GLY A 9 -20.86 43.65 -37.28
N ALA A 10 -21.16 44.41 -36.22
CA ALA A 10 -20.97 43.97 -34.84
C ALA A 10 -21.82 42.74 -34.50
N PHE A 11 -23.08 42.73 -34.93
CA PHE A 11 -23.97 41.57 -34.75
C PHE A 11 -23.45 40.33 -35.48
N LEU A 12 -22.96 40.48 -36.71
CA LEU A 12 -22.39 39.38 -37.49
C LEU A 12 -21.12 38.83 -36.84
N LEU A 13 -20.24 39.71 -36.34
CA LEU A 13 -19.03 39.31 -35.59
C LEU A 13 -19.37 38.54 -34.32
N TYR A 14 -20.36 39.00 -33.55
CA TYR A 14 -20.84 38.30 -32.35
C TYR A 14 -21.32 36.88 -32.69
N GLN A 15 -22.14 36.74 -33.74
CA GLN A 15 -22.65 35.43 -34.16
C GLN A 15 -21.55 34.49 -34.68
N ILE A 16 -20.58 35.02 -35.45
CA ILE A 16 -19.43 34.25 -35.95
C ILE A 16 -18.56 33.76 -34.80
N GLN A 17 -18.25 34.64 -33.85
CA GLN A 17 -17.47 34.30 -32.66
C GLN A 17 -18.18 33.18 -31.87
N LYS A 18 -19.46 33.33 -31.56
CA LYS A 18 -20.23 32.30 -30.84
C LYS A 18 -20.23 30.94 -31.56
N ALA A 19 -20.40 30.93 -32.88
CA ALA A 19 -20.35 29.72 -33.70
C ALA A 19 -18.95 29.06 -33.72
N LEU A 20 -17.88 29.86 -33.78
CA LEU A 20 -16.51 29.36 -33.71
C LEU A 20 -16.20 28.73 -32.34
N TYR A 21 -16.54 29.40 -31.25
CA TYR A 21 -16.29 28.89 -29.90
C TYR A 21 -17.06 27.59 -29.65
N SER A 22 -18.38 27.58 -29.85
CA SER A 22 -19.21 26.39 -29.66
C SER A 22 -18.72 25.14 -30.43
N ARG A 23 -18.09 25.32 -31.58
CA ARG A 23 -17.64 24.20 -32.44
C ARG A 23 -16.17 23.81 -32.27
N TYR A 24 -15.30 24.73 -31.87
CA TYR A 24 -13.85 24.53 -31.88
C TYR A 24 -13.16 24.76 -30.53
N TRP A 25 -13.88 25.14 -29.47
CA TRP A 25 -13.27 25.41 -28.16
C TRP A 25 -12.54 24.20 -27.57
N SER A 26 -13.09 22.99 -27.70
CA SER A 26 -12.51 21.74 -27.18
C SER A 26 -11.38 21.20 -28.04
N LYS A 27 -11.49 21.37 -29.37
CA LYS A 27 -10.52 20.83 -30.32
C LYS A 27 -9.12 21.39 -30.05
N GLY A 28 -8.15 20.50 -29.88
CA GLY A 28 -6.76 20.87 -29.59
C GLY A 28 -6.53 21.50 -28.21
N LEU A 29 -7.51 21.45 -27.29
CA LEU A 29 -7.27 21.69 -25.87
C LEU A 29 -6.88 20.36 -25.23
N THR A 30 -5.73 20.30 -24.56
CA THR A 30 -5.32 19.12 -23.77
C THR A 30 -5.06 19.53 -22.34
N VAL A 31 -5.58 18.75 -21.41
CA VAL A 31 -5.31 18.89 -19.98
C VAL A 31 -4.73 17.58 -19.48
N ASP A 32 -3.48 17.63 -19.03
CA ASP A 32 -2.78 16.48 -18.46
C ASP A 32 -2.46 16.79 -17.00
N ILE A 33 -2.90 15.91 -16.09
CA ILE A 33 -2.60 16.01 -14.67
C ILE A 33 -1.81 14.76 -14.30
N ASN A 34 -0.57 14.91 -13.86
CA ASN A 34 0.30 13.79 -13.50
C ASN A 34 0.99 14.05 -12.16
N PHE A 35 1.17 12.99 -11.37
CA PHE A 35 2.10 13.04 -10.24
C PHE A 35 3.53 12.96 -10.76
N ASP A 36 4.46 13.64 -10.09
CA ASP A 36 5.90 13.52 -10.36
C ASP A 36 6.42 12.11 -10.06
N ARG A 37 5.77 11.42 -9.11
CA ARG A 37 6.04 10.04 -8.70
C ARG A 37 4.74 9.29 -8.51
N ASN A 38 4.72 8.03 -8.92
CA ASN A 38 3.55 7.16 -8.75
C ASN A 38 3.57 6.40 -7.42
N GLU A 39 4.67 6.48 -6.67
CA GLU A 39 4.91 5.77 -5.41
C GLU A 39 5.51 6.74 -4.40
N VAL A 40 4.87 6.85 -3.23
CA VAL A 40 5.24 7.77 -2.14
C VAL A 40 4.98 7.06 -0.82
N THR A 41 5.74 7.33 0.24
CA THR A 41 5.44 6.78 1.57
C THR A 41 4.57 7.74 2.37
N GLU A 42 3.69 7.20 3.21
CA GLU A 42 2.89 7.97 4.17
C GLU A 42 3.77 8.95 4.97
N GLY A 43 3.37 10.22 5.00
CA GLY A 43 4.10 11.33 5.60
C GLY A 43 5.05 12.08 4.65
N GLU A 44 5.36 11.51 3.47
CA GLU A 44 6.16 12.20 2.46
C GLU A 44 5.33 13.17 1.61
N SER A 45 6.02 13.99 0.81
CA SER A 45 5.39 14.91 -0.14
C SER A 45 5.74 14.54 -1.58
N CYS A 46 4.80 14.80 -2.48
CA CYS A 46 4.94 14.65 -3.92
C CYS A 46 4.40 15.90 -4.63
N ALA A 47 4.64 16.00 -5.93
CA ALA A 47 4.19 17.13 -6.73
C ALA A 47 3.18 16.68 -7.78
N LEU A 48 2.03 17.35 -7.83
CA LEU A 48 1.04 17.21 -8.89
C LEU A 48 1.31 18.28 -9.95
N THR A 49 1.60 17.87 -11.16
CA THR A 49 1.83 18.76 -12.29
C THR A 49 0.62 18.75 -13.21
N GLU A 50 -0.01 19.91 -13.33
CA GLU A 50 -1.10 20.18 -14.26
C GLU A 50 -0.52 20.91 -15.48
N VAL A 51 -0.71 20.32 -16.66
CA VAL A 51 -0.26 20.85 -17.93
C VAL A 51 -1.47 21.10 -18.81
N VAL A 52 -1.70 22.36 -19.15
CA VAL A 52 -2.80 22.80 -20.00
C VAL A 52 -2.23 23.36 -21.29
N THR A 53 -2.61 22.77 -22.43
CA THR A 53 -2.07 23.14 -23.73
C THR A 53 -3.19 23.52 -24.69
N ASN A 54 -3.11 24.71 -25.28
CA ASN A 54 -4.05 25.19 -26.29
C ASN A 54 -3.40 25.14 -27.68
N GLN A 55 -3.56 24.04 -28.41
CA GLN A 55 -2.98 23.82 -29.74
C GLN A 55 -3.85 24.39 -30.88
N LYS A 56 -4.44 25.57 -30.68
CA LYS A 56 -5.27 26.22 -31.70
C LYS A 56 -5.11 27.73 -31.69
N ALA A 57 -5.57 28.34 -32.79
CA ALA A 57 -5.61 29.79 -32.99
C ALA A 57 -6.62 30.52 -32.10
N LEU A 58 -7.59 29.79 -31.54
CA LEU A 58 -8.66 30.36 -30.73
C LEU A 58 -8.15 30.63 -29.30
N PRO A 59 -8.14 31.88 -28.82
CA PRO A 59 -7.85 32.17 -27.43
C PRO A 59 -8.98 31.66 -26.54
N LEU A 60 -8.65 31.15 -25.36
CA LEU A 60 -9.62 30.74 -24.35
C LEU A 60 -9.44 31.64 -23.13
N PRO A 61 -10.25 32.70 -22.96
CA PRO A 61 -10.04 33.72 -21.92
C PRO A 61 -10.32 33.19 -20.51
N GLY A 62 -11.19 32.18 -20.38
CA GLY A 62 -11.47 31.52 -19.11
C GLY A 62 -11.65 30.03 -19.32
N VAL A 63 -10.63 29.25 -18.95
CA VAL A 63 -10.69 27.80 -18.85
C VAL A 63 -10.65 27.43 -17.38
N HIS A 64 -11.71 26.79 -16.91
CA HIS A 64 -11.83 26.28 -15.56
C HIS A 64 -11.64 24.76 -15.61
N ILE A 65 -10.68 24.27 -14.85
CA ILE A 65 -10.40 22.84 -14.72
C ILE A 65 -10.80 22.44 -13.31
N LYS A 66 -11.73 21.49 -13.24
CA LYS A 66 -12.24 20.95 -11.98
C LYS A 66 -11.88 19.48 -11.88
N PHE A 67 -11.20 19.12 -10.82
CA PHE A 67 -10.88 17.73 -10.51
C PHE A 67 -11.04 17.45 -9.03
N GLN A 68 -11.18 16.16 -8.72
CA GLN A 68 -11.47 15.69 -7.38
C GLN A 68 -10.31 14.83 -6.90
N ILE A 69 -9.78 15.12 -5.72
CA ILE A 69 -8.72 14.36 -5.06
C ILE A 69 -9.18 13.92 -3.67
N SER A 70 -8.58 12.86 -3.12
CA SER A 70 -8.91 12.41 -1.77
C SER A 70 -8.45 13.42 -0.72
N ARG A 71 -9.21 13.58 0.36
CA ARG A 71 -8.86 14.44 1.50
C ARG A 71 -7.53 14.07 2.18
N ASN A 72 -7.12 12.81 2.03
CA ASN A 72 -5.89 12.30 2.62
C ASN A 72 -4.63 12.82 1.91
N LEU A 73 -4.79 13.51 0.78
CA LEU A 73 -3.75 14.21 0.04
C LEU A 73 -3.92 15.71 0.26
N ARG A 74 -3.11 16.29 1.16
CA ARG A 74 -3.22 17.71 1.55
C ARG A 74 -2.29 18.59 0.73
N PHE A 75 -2.81 19.69 0.21
CA PHE A 75 -1.98 20.70 -0.46
C PHE A 75 -1.26 21.59 0.56
N THR A 76 0.05 21.76 0.42
CA THR A 76 0.90 22.44 1.42
C THR A 76 0.70 23.96 1.47
N LYS A 77 0.20 24.58 0.39
CA LYS A 77 0.23 26.05 0.19
C LYS A 77 -1.15 26.72 0.05
N MET A 78 -2.24 26.09 0.48
CA MET A 78 -3.57 26.71 0.34
C MET A 78 -4.39 26.68 1.63
N GLU A 79 -4.84 27.88 2.01
CA GLU A 79 -5.93 28.12 2.95
C GLU A 79 -7.26 28.13 2.18
N ASN A 80 -8.31 27.58 2.78
CA ASN A 80 -9.69 27.45 2.28
C ASN A 80 -9.98 26.22 1.41
N THR A 81 -10.53 25.15 2.00
CA THR A 81 -11.53 24.30 1.33
C THR A 81 -12.42 23.59 2.34
N SER A 82 -13.70 23.49 2.01
CA SER A 82 -14.83 23.03 2.83
C SER A 82 -14.79 21.56 3.27
N GLU A 83 -15.45 21.29 4.39
CA GLU A 83 -15.73 19.99 5.01
C GLU A 83 -16.56 19.05 4.10
N SER A 84 -15.92 18.34 3.18
CA SER A 84 -16.51 17.18 2.51
C SER A 84 -15.47 16.07 2.34
N ASP A 85 -15.90 14.80 2.18
CA ASP A 85 -14.99 13.64 2.10
C ASP A 85 -14.02 13.67 0.90
N LYS A 86 -14.25 14.57 -0.07
CA LYS A 86 -13.46 14.74 -1.28
C LYS A 86 -13.00 16.19 -1.41
N TYR A 87 -11.73 16.39 -1.72
CA TYR A 87 -11.20 17.72 -2.01
C TYR A 87 -11.48 18.05 -3.47
N TYR A 88 -12.31 19.07 -3.70
CA TYR A 88 -12.59 19.59 -5.03
C TYR A 88 -11.67 20.76 -5.31
N ARG A 89 -10.92 20.66 -6.40
CA ARG A 89 -10.03 21.71 -6.86
C ARG A 89 -10.57 22.33 -8.13
N SER A 90 -10.53 23.66 -8.21
CA SER A 90 -10.93 24.44 -9.38
C SER A 90 -9.80 25.40 -9.72
N ASP A 91 -9.07 25.11 -10.80
CA ASP A 91 -8.04 26.00 -11.33
C ASP A 91 -8.61 26.78 -12.52
N ILE A 92 -8.22 28.04 -12.65
CA ILE A 92 -8.69 28.95 -13.71
C ILE A 92 -7.47 29.45 -14.49
N PHE A 93 -7.53 29.34 -15.82
CA PHE A 93 -6.47 29.71 -16.74
C PHE A 93 -7.02 30.57 -17.87
N ALA A 94 -6.24 31.55 -18.30
CA ALA A 94 -6.42 32.21 -19.59
C ALA A 94 -5.36 31.67 -20.55
N LEU A 95 -5.79 31.03 -21.65
CA LEU A 95 -4.90 30.41 -22.64
C LEU A 95 -4.96 31.18 -23.93
N MET A 96 -3.85 31.81 -24.29
CA MET A 96 -3.67 32.41 -25.61
C MET A 96 -3.47 31.33 -26.67
N PRO A 97 -3.54 31.70 -27.96
CA PRO A 97 -3.32 30.78 -29.05
C PRO A 97 -1.93 30.12 -28.96
N TRP A 98 -1.87 28.81 -29.16
CA TRP A 98 -0.63 28.00 -29.06
C TRP A 98 0.10 28.07 -27.71
N GLN A 99 -0.57 28.50 -26.65
CA GLN A 99 0.03 28.60 -25.31
C GLN A 99 -0.02 27.26 -24.56
N ARG A 100 1.05 26.99 -23.80
CA ARG A 100 1.13 25.92 -22.81
C ARG A 100 1.38 26.53 -21.43
N ILE A 101 0.58 26.14 -20.44
CA ILE A 101 0.73 26.53 -19.04
C ILE A 101 1.00 25.27 -18.24
N THR A 102 2.00 25.33 -17.35
CA THR A 102 2.32 24.26 -16.42
C THR A 102 2.26 24.80 -15.00
N ARG A 103 1.48 24.15 -14.14
CA ARG A 103 1.34 24.47 -12.72
C ARG A 103 1.74 23.26 -11.89
N THR A 104 2.65 23.46 -10.96
CA THR A 104 3.11 22.41 -10.04
C THR A 104 2.57 22.68 -8.64
N LEU A 105 2.07 21.64 -8.00
CA LEU A 105 1.33 21.69 -6.75
C LEU A 105 1.93 20.70 -5.76
N ASP A 106 2.42 21.21 -4.64
CA ASP A 106 2.98 20.38 -3.58
C ASP A 106 1.86 19.71 -2.77
N ILE A 107 1.90 18.39 -2.68
CA ILE A 107 0.95 17.54 -1.97
C ILE A 107 1.68 16.74 -0.90
N ALA A 108 1.20 16.81 0.34
CA ALA A 108 1.58 15.92 1.42
C ALA A 108 0.65 14.70 1.46
N ALA A 109 1.24 13.50 1.43
CA ALA A 109 0.50 12.24 1.53
C ALA A 109 0.33 11.86 3.01
N GLU A 110 -0.80 12.21 3.62
CA GLU A 110 -0.98 12.04 5.07
C GLU A 110 -1.33 10.62 5.50
N LYS A 111 -2.13 9.92 4.68
CA LYS A 111 -2.57 8.55 4.97
C LYS A 111 -2.22 7.63 3.83
N ARG A 112 -1.88 6.38 4.16
CA ARG A 112 -1.69 5.32 3.15
C ARG A 112 -2.95 5.15 2.31
N GLY A 113 -2.77 4.68 1.08
CA GLY A 113 -3.90 4.40 0.21
C GLY A 113 -3.52 4.33 -1.25
N TYR A 114 -4.48 3.89 -2.04
CA TYR A 114 -4.43 3.96 -3.49
C TYR A 114 -5.36 5.10 -3.94
N TYR A 115 -4.77 6.14 -4.52
CA TYR A 115 -5.47 7.33 -4.97
C TYR A 115 -5.52 7.35 -6.49
N HIS A 116 -6.72 7.48 -7.04
CA HIS A 116 -6.95 7.52 -8.47
C HIS A 116 -7.72 8.79 -8.84
N LEU A 117 -7.24 9.47 -9.88
CA LEU A 117 -7.83 10.67 -10.44
C LEU A 117 -8.52 10.31 -11.76
N GLY A 118 -9.81 9.96 -11.69
CA GLY A 118 -10.51 9.35 -12.82
C GLY A 118 -11.08 10.33 -13.86
N GLN A 119 -11.57 11.50 -13.44
CA GLN A 119 -12.28 12.40 -14.35
C GLN A 119 -11.92 13.87 -14.10
N LEU A 120 -11.64 14.57 -15.19
CA LEU A 120 -11.42 16.01 -15.26
C LEU A 120 -12.63 16.66 -15.90
N ASN A 121 -13.18 17.68 -15.23
CA ASN A 121 -14.27 18.49 -15.78
C ASN A 121 -13.69 19.83 -16.23
N ILE A 122 -13.69 20.05 -17.53
CA ILE A 122 -13.15 21.26 -18.17
C ILE A 122 -14.32 22.10 -18.61
N THR A 123 -14.38 23.35 -18.16
CA THR A 123 -15.37 24.31 -18.65
C THR A 123 -14.67 25.54 -19.19
N SER A 124 -15.02 25.95 -20.41
CA SER A 124 -14.50 27.17 -21.02
C SER A 124 -15.61 28.19 -21.22
N THR A 125 -15.22 29.45 -21.21
CA THR A 125 -16.06 30.56 -21.66
C THR A 125 -15.66 31.06 -23.04
N ASP A 126 -16.54 31.83 -23.66
CA ASP A 126 -16.28 32.52 -24.91
C ASP A 126 -15.61 33.90 -24.69
N LEU A 127 -15.31 34.66 -25.75
CA LEU A 127 -14.64 35.97 -25.62
C LEU A 127 -15.39 36.99 -24.77
N PHE A 128 -16.72 36.91 -24.76
CA PHE A 128 -17.58 37.79 -23.98
C PHE A 128 -17.92 37.24 -22.59
N LEU A 129 -17.37 36.07 -22.22
CA LEU A 129 -17.59 35.39 -20.95
C LEU A 129 -19.06 35.02 -20.68
N GLU A 130 -19.90 34.92 -21.72
CA GLU A 130 -21.34 34.64 -21.61
C GLU A 130 -21.66 33.16 -21.85
N GLY A 131 -20.98 32.54 -22.82
CA GLY A 131 -21.25 31.16 -23.22
C GLY A 131 -20.46 30.17 -22.36
N LEU A 132 -21.14 29.31 -21.60
CA LEU A 132 -20.50 28.24 -20.84
C LEU A 132 -20.45 26.95 -21.67
N MET A 133 -19.26 26.45 -21.91
CA MET A 133 -18.99 25.23 -22.67
C MET A 133 -18.31 24.23 -21.74
N ALA A 134 -18.72 22.97 -21.77
CA ALA A 134 -18.23 21.95 -20.85
C ALA A 134 -17.82 20.69 -21.60
N GLU A 135 -16.74 20.07 -21.15
CA GLU A 135 -16.23 18.80 -21.64
C GLU A 135 -15.64 18.02 -20.47
N SER A 136 -15.88 16.72 -20.44
CA SER A 136 -15.26 15.81 -19.48
C SER A 136 -14.15 15.04 -20.18
N GLN A 137 -12.98 14.97 -19.55
CA GLN A 137 -11.86 14.16 -20.00
C GLN A 137 -11.53 13.12 -18.94
N ASP A 138 -11.39 11.87 -19.35
CA ASP A 138 -10.94 10.82 -18.45
C ASP A 138 -9.43 10.94 -18.20
N SER A 139 -9.00 10.68 -16.98
CA SER A 139 -7.59 10.61 -16.59
C SER A 139 -7.33 9.26 -15.92
N VAL A 140 -6.18 8.66 -16.21
CA VAL A 140 -5.77 7.36 -15.64
C VAL A 140 -4.62 7.55 -14.66
N THR A 141 -4.67 8.66 -13.92
CA THR A 141 -3.57 9.03 -13.04
C THR A 141 -3.75 8.39 -11.67
N GLU A 142 -2.72 7.68 -11.21
CA GLU A 142 -2.75 6.88 -9.99
C GLU A 142 -1.55 7.22 -9.10
N LEU A 143 -1.77 7.21 -7.80
CA LEU A 143 -0.74 7.37 -6.79
C LEU A 143 -0.88 6.27 -5.72
N TYR A 144 0.21 5.55 -5.50
CA TYR A 144 0.34 4.57 -4.43
C TYR A 144 1.03 5.24 -3.24
N VAL A 145 0.31 5.39 -2.13
CA VAL A 145 0.90 5.83 -0.86
C VAL A 145 1.13 4.62 0.02
N PHE A 146 2.38 4.22 0.15
CA PHE A 146 2.81 3.10 0.97
C PHE A 146 2.62 3.40 2.46
N PRO A 147 2.29 2.39 3.28
CA PRO A 147 2.25 2.58 4.72
C PRO A 147 3.60 3.07 5.25
N ALA A 148 3.58 3.90 6.29
CA ALA A 148 4.80 4.20 7.03
C ALA A 148 5.30 2.95 7.79
N MET A 149 6.59 2.93 8.11
CA MET A 149 7.14 1.93 9.04
C MET A 149 6.56 2.18 10.44
N ALA A 150 6.19 1.11 11.14
CA ALA A 150 5.77 1.19 12.53
C ALA A 150 6.97 1.46 13.45
N ASP A 151 6.68 1.90 14.67
CA ASP A 151 7.70 2.20 15.67
C ASP A 151 8.61 0.98 15.93
N PRO A 152 9.95 1.12 15.76
CA PRO A 152 10.90 0.04 16.02
C PRO A 152 10.74 -0.64 17.39
N GLN A 153 10.30 0.08 18.43
CA GLN A 153 10.09 -0.47 19.77
C GLN A 153 8.99 -1.52 19.80
N LYS A 154 7.90 -1.30 19.05
CA LYS A 154 6.75 -2.21 18.95
C LYS A 154 7.10 -3.51 18.21
N ILE A 155 8.09 -3.45 17.31
CA ILE A 155 8.46 -4.56 16.43
C ILE A 155 9.61 -5.41 17.01
N ALA A 156 10.48 -4.81 17.83
CA ALA A 156 11.74 -5.43 18.24
C ALA A 156 11.60 -6.81 18.89
N VAL A 157 10.62 -7.00 19.77
CA VAL A 157 10.40 -8.28 20.48
C VAL A 157 9.90 -9.37 19.53
N PRO A 158 8.76 -9.22 18.83
CA PRO A 158 8.26 -10.26 17.91
C PRO A 158 9.25 -10.55 16.78
N TYR A 159 9.95 -9.53 16.28
CA TYR A 159 10.98 -9.71 15.25
C TYR A 159 12.14 -10.59 15.72
N LYS A 160 12.70 -10.33 16.91
CA LYS A 160 13.78 -11.14 17.49
C LYS A 160 13.34 -12.58 17.74
N GLN A 161 12.11 -12.77 18.24
CA GLN A 161 11.55 -14.10 18.49
C GLN A 161 11.47 -14.92 17.20
N MET A 162 10.96 -14.32 16.12
CA MET A 162 10.82 -15.00 14.83
C MET A 162 12.15 -15.23 14.12
N THR A 163 13.07 -14.27 14.21
CA THR A 163 14.43 -14.44 13.67
C THR A 163 15.13 -15.59 14.38
N GLY A 164 14.99 -15.69 15.72
CA GLY A 164 15.51 -16.82 16.49
C GLY A 164 14.88 -18.15 16.08
N ALA A 165 13.55 -18.19 15.93
CA ALA A 165 12.84 -19.38 15.47
C ALA A 165 13.27 -19.81 14.06
N TYR A 166 13.46 -18.85 13.16
CA TYR A 166 13.97 -19.09 11.80
C TYR A 166 15.37 -19.72 11.81
N LEU A 167 16.29 -19.15 12.58
CA LEU A 167 17.65 -19.68 12.70
C LEU A 167 17.69 -21.08 13.32
N THR A 168 16.92 -21.32 14.38
CA THR A 168 16.86 -22.64 15.04
C THR A 168 16.25 -23.69 14.12
N ASN A 169 15.14 -23.37 13.44
CA ASN A 169 14.44 -24.34 12.59
C ASN A 169 15.25 -24.70 11.34
N ARG A 170 16.17 -23.83 10.89
CA ARG A 170 17.08 -24.11 9.75
C ARG A 170 17.91 -25.37 9.96
N PHE A 171 18.35 -25.65 11.18
CA PHE A 171 19.20 -26.81 11.48
C PHE A 171 18.44 -28.14 11.56
N PHE A 172 17.10 -28.14 11.53
CA PHE A 172 16.29 -29.36 11.69
C PHE A 172 15.95 -30.08 10.37
N TYR A 173 16.07 -29.40 9.21
CA TYR A 173 15.67 -29.94 7.91
C TYR A 173 16.85 -29.96 6.92
N GLU A 174 17.92 -30.62 7.32
CA GLU A 174 19.05 -30.97 6.44
C GLU A 174 18.62 -32.16 5.55
N ASP A 175 18.85 -32.08 4.24
CA ASP A 175 18.51 -33.15 3.31
C ASP A 175 19.58 -34.24 3.31
N PRO A 176 19.28 -35.46 3.80
CA PRO A 176 20.27 -36.53 3.88
C PRO A 176 20.83 -37.00 2.53
N PHE A 177 20.22 -36.58 1.41
CA PHE A 177 20.66 -36.94 0.06
C PHE A 177 21.59 -35.91 -0.59
N GLU A 178 21.65 -34.68 -0.08
CA GLU A 178 22.48 -33.61 -0.65
C GLU A 178 23.69 -33.32 0.25
N PHE A 179 24.78 -34.05 0.05
CA PHE A 179 26.00 -33.90 0.85
C PHE A 179 26.70 -32.57 0.59
N LYS A 180 26.92 -31.77 1.64
CA LYS A 180 27.58 -30.45 1.59
C LYS A 180 29.07 -30.51 1.90
N GLY A 181 29.48 -31.38 2.83
CA GLY A 181 30.87 -31.47 3.25
C GLY A 181 31.08 -32.20 4.57
N ILE A 182 32.33 -32.20 5.06
CA ILE A 182 32.71 -32.79 6.33
C ILE A 182 33.34 -31.71 7.20
N ARG A 183 32.90 -31.59 8.46
CA ARG A 183 33.51 -30.67 9.43
C ARG A 183 33.91 -31.38 10.73
N PRO A 184 34.78 -30.76 11.55
CA PRO A 184 35.07 -31.25 12.89
C PRO A 184 33.80 -31.33 13.75
N TYR A 185 33.70 -32.39 14.56
CA TYR A 185 32.64 -32.59 15.54
C TYR A 185 32.66 -31.48 16.60
N GLN A 186 31.49 -30.99 16.97
CA GLN A 186 31.31 -30.02 18.05
C GLN A 186 30.44 -30.63 19.14
N SER A 187 30.53 -30.13 20.37
CA SER A 187 29.85 -30.70 21.54
C SER A 187 28.32 -30.72 21.43
N TYR A 188 27.74 -29.94 20.51
CA TYR A 188 26.31 -29.88 20.25
C TYR A 188 25.84 -30.83 19.13
N ASP A 189 26.76 -31.58 18.50
CA ASP A 189 26.43 -32.51 17.42
C ASP A 189 25.99 -33.88 17.94
N THR A 190 24.97 -34.44 17.29
CA THR A 190 24.47 -35.77 17.61
C THR A 190 25.38 -36.86 17.03
N MET A 191 25.57 -37.95 17.79
CA MET A 191 26.46 -39.07 17.45
C MET A 191 26.10 -39.74 16.10
N ASN A 192 24.82 -39.69 15.71
CA ASN A 192 24.33 -40.24 14.44
C ASN A 192 24.85 -39.48 13.20
N LYS A 193 25.35 -38.25 13.35
CA LYS A 193 25.92 -37.46 12.25
C LYS A 193 27.41 -37.72 12.05
N ILE A 194 28.04 -38.55 12.87
CA ILE A 194 29.48 -38.84 12.79
C ILE A 194 29.80 -39.63 11.53
N ASN A 195 30.73 -39.10 10.74
CA ASN A 195 31.35 -39.83 9.65
C ASN A 195 32.51 -40.67 10.18
N TRP A 196 32.21 -41.92 10.50
CA TRP A 196 33.19 -42.87 11.03
C TRP A 196 34.39 -43.09 10.11
N LYS A 197 34.18 -43.08 8.79
CA LYS A 197 35.24 -43.27 7.79
C LYS A 197 36.22 -42.09 7.75
N ALA A 198 35.70 -40.86 7.80
CA ALA A 198 36.53 -39.65 7.84
C ALA A 198 37.23 -39.50 9.19
N SER A 199 36.54 -39.85 10.28
CA SER A 199 37.10 -39.80 11.63
C SER A 199 38.26 -40.78 11.80
N ALA A 200 38.10 -42.02 11.32
CA ALA A 200 39.16 -43.03 11.36
C ALA A 200 40.42 -42.65 10.56
N ARG A 201 40.28 -41.91 9.44
CA ARG A 201 41.43 -41.47 8.63
C ARG A 201 42.20 -40.30 9.24
N THR A 202 41.55 -39.46 10.04
CA THR A 202 42.17 -38.22 10.55
C THR A 202 42.44 -38.26 12.04
N GLY A 203 41.95 -39.26 12.76
CA GLY A 203 42.12 -39.39 14.22
C GLY A 203 41.24 -38.44 15.03
N GLU A 204 40.47 -37.58 14.38
CA GLU A 204 39.59 -36.59 14.99
C GLU A 204 38.13 -36.89 14.64
N TRP A 205 37.22 -36.64 15.58
CA TRP A 205 35.79 -36.80 15.34
C TRP A 205 35.31 -35.81 14.27
N LYS A 206 34.66 -36.34 13.23
CA LYS A 206 34.12 -35.57 12.10
C LYS A 206 32.67 -35.91 11.83
N VAL A 207 31.90 -34.92 11.42
CA VAL A 207 30.47 -35.04 11.10
C VAL A 207 30.19 -34.72 9.64
N ASN A 208 29.22 -35.43 9.05
CA ASN A 208 28.68 -35.10 7.74
C ASN A 208 27.79 -33.86 7.85
N GLN A 209 27.97 -32.92 6.93
CA GLN A 209 27.03 -31.84 6.69
C GLN A 209 26.29 -32.10 5.39
N TYR A 210 25.01 -31.79 5.41
CA TYR A 210 24.14 -31.86 4.25
C TYR A 210 23.62 -30.46 3.90
N HIS A 211 23.09 -30.28 2.69
CA HIS A 211 22.45 -29.05 2.23
C HIS A 211 21.00 -28.99 2.75
N ASP A 212 20.49 -27.78 2.93
CA ASP A 212 19.11 -27.53 3.34
C ASP A 212 18.22 -27.52 2.08
N THR A 213 17.37 -28.52 1.85
CA THR A 213 16.49 -28.57 0.65
C THR A 213 15.17 -27.81 0.84
N VAL A 214 14.78 -27.51 2.08
CA VAL A 214 13.53 -26.76 2.36
C VAL A 214 13.80 -25.25 2.32
N LYS A 215 13.16 -24.55 1.37
CA LYS A 215 13.12 -23.08 1.36
C LYS A 215 12.31 -22.59 2.57
N GLN A 216 13.01 -22.23 3.63
CA GLN A 216 12.36 -21.63 4.79
C GLN A 216 11.95 -20.19 4.49
N GLU A 217 10.70 -19.90 4.79
CA GLU A 217 10.09 -18.57 4.71
C GLU A 217 9.35 -18.21 6.00
N ILE A 218 9.12 -16.92 6.20
CA ILE A 218 8.26 -16.42 7.25
C ILE A 218 6.95 -15.93 6.62
N ASN A 219 5.83 -16.51 7.06
CA ASN A 219 4.51 -16.12 6.62
C ASN A 219 3.99 -14.94 7.44
N ILE A 220 3.73 -13.80 6.80
CA ILE A 220 3.11 -12.66 7.45
C ILE A 220 1.61 -12.73 7.18
N LEU A 221 0.87 -13.01 8.23
CA LEU A 221 -0.57 -13.15 8.22
C LEU A 221 -1.19 -11.91 8.86
N LEU A 222 -1.99 -11.17 8.10
CA LEU A 222 -2.58 -9.90 8.55
C LEU A 222 -4.11 -10.01 8.56
N ASN A 223 -4.69 -9.99 9.76
CA ASN A 223 -6.13 -9.97 9.95
C ASN A 223 -6.61 -8.53 10.19
N LEU A 224 -7.56 -8.07 9.36
CA LEU A 224 -8.17 -6.75 9.43
C LEU A 224 -9.64 -6.76 9.86
N GLU A 225 -10.09 -7.84 10.48
CA GLU A 225 -11.39 -7.89 11.13
C GLU A 225 -11.47 -7.01 12.37
N SER A 226 -12.61 -6.33 12.50
CA SER A 226 -13.01 -5.65 13.73
C SER A 226 -13.88 -6.57 14.59
N GLU A 227 -13.68 -6.52 15.91
CA GLU A 227 -14.57 -7.18 16.88
C GLU A 227 -15.82 -6.36 17.17
N SER A 228 -15.65 -5.04 17.18
CA SER A 228 -16.72 -4.09 17.49
C SER A 228 -17.45 -3.65 16.24
N VAL A 229 -18.72 -3.26 16.45
CA VAL A 229 -19.55 -2.55 15.45
C VAL A 229 -18.84 -1.28 14.98
N TRP A 230 -18.10 -0.62 15.87
CA TRP A 230 -17.22 0.50 15.54
C TRP A 230 -15.91 -0.01 14.95
N LYS A 231 -15.54 0.48 13.76
CA LYS A 231 -14.22 0.22 13.17
C LYS A 231 -13.20 1.19 13.77
N TYR A 232 -12.21 0.64 14.47
CA TYR A 232 -11.06 1.42 14.95
C TYR A 232 -9.98 1.48 13.86
N TYR A 233 -10.12 2.44 12.94
CA TYR A 233 -9.20 2.60 11.81
C TYR A 233 -7.73 2.69 12.26
N GLY A 234 -7.43 3.41 13.34
CA GLY A 234 -6.06 3.50 13.86
C GLY A 234 -5.40 2.16 14.20
N LEU A 235 -6.17 1.17 14.70
CA LEU A 235 -5.65 -0.18 14.98
C LEU A 235 -5.35 -0.96 13.69
N LEU A 236 -6.24 -0.84 12.71
CA LEU A 236 -6.09 -1.50 11.41
C LEU A 236 -4.91 -0.91 10.62
N GLU A 237 -4.79 0.42 10.63
CA GLU A 237 -3.66 1.15 10.03
C GLU A 237 -2.34 0.74 10.67
N GLU A 238 -2.25 0.72 12.00
CA GLU A 238 -1.03 0.27 12.67
C GLU A 238 -0.71 -1.19 12.37
N SER A 239 -1.72 -2.06 12.28
CA SER A 239 -1.54 -3.47 11.88
C SER A 239 -0.90 -3.59 10.49
N ILE A 240 -1.30 -2.73 9.55
CA ILE A 240 -0.74 -2.67 8.20
C ILE A 240 0.70 -2.13 8.21
N ARG A 241 0.98 -1.09 9.02
CA ARG A 241 2.35 -0.59 9.21
C ARG A 241 3.28 -1.64 9.83
N LEU A 242 2.79 -2.42 10.79
CA LEU A 242 3.51 -3.56 11.37
C LEU A 242 3.82 -4.62 10.31
N ALA A 243 2.85 -4.99 9.48
CA ALA A 243 3.03 -5.97 8.40
C ALA A 243 4.13 -5.54 7.42
N LEU A 244 4.10 -4.28 6.95
CA LEU A 244 5.17 -3.73 6.12
C LEU A 244 6.52 -3.77 6.83
N SER A 245 6.54 -3.43 8.12
CA SER A 245 7.78 -3.37 8.88
C SER A 245 8.44 -4.74 9.02
N PHE A 246 7.65 -5.79 9.30
CA PHE A 246 8.16 -7.17 9.30
C PHE A 246 8.69 -7.58 7.93
N LEU A 247 7.95 -7.30 6.85
CA LEU A 247 8.39 -7.59 5.47
C LEU A 247 9.77 -6.98 5.20
N VAL A 248 9.94 -5.69 5.50
CA VAL A 248 11.19 -4.95 5.28
C VAL A 248 12.32 -5.53 6.15
N LEU A 249 12.06 -5.80 7.43
CA LEU A 249 13.09 -6.27 8.37
C LEU A 249 13.56 -7.70 8.07
N PHE A 250 12.66 -8.61 7.69
CA PHE A 250 13.03 -9.97 7.30
C PHE A 250 13.74 -9.99 5.93
N SER A 251 13.24 -9.21 4.97
CA SER A 251 13.86 -9.09 3.65
C SER A 251 15.29 -8.51 3.72
N LYS A 252 15.55 -7.57 4.64
CA LYS A 252 16.91 -7.06 4.92
C LYS A 252 17.89 -8.13 5.41
N GLN A 253 17.39 -9.19 6.05
CA GLN A 253 18.20 -10.34 6.47
C GLN A 253 18.31 -11.42 5.38
N GLY A 254 17.72 -11.19 4.20
CA GLY A 254 17.66 -12.18 3.13
C GLY A 254 16.68 -13.32 3.41
N ILE A 255 15.77 -13.15 4.39
CA ILE A 255 14.76 -14.15 4.72
C ILE A 255 13.57 -13.98 3.77
N PRO A 256 13.18 -15.01 3.00
CA PRO A 256 11.99 -14.97 2.18
C PRO A 256 10.72 -14.83 3.02
N THR A 257 9.78 -14.01 2.53
CA THR A 257 8.51 -13.75 3.20
C THR A 257 7.34 -13.97 2.25
N THR A 258 6.19 -14.31 2.83
CA THR A 258 4.89 -14.27 2.16
C THR A 258 3.99 -13.27 2.89
N LEU A 259 2.99 -12.72 2.20
CA LEU A 259 1.99 -11.84 2.79
C LEU A 259 0.60 -12.39 2.47
N THR A 260 -0.20 -12.65 3.50
CA THR A 260 -1.59 -13.08 3.33
C THR A 260 -2.49 -12.25 4.22
N THR A 261 -3.56 -11.68 3.67
CA THR A 261 -4.53 -10.88 4.41
C THR A 261 -5.96 -11.11 3.94
N ASN A 262 -6.91 -10.98 4.86
CA ASN A 262 -8.34 -10.93 4.55
C ASN A 262 -8.83 -9.52 4.14
N GLY A 263 -7.94 -8.52 4.16
CA GLY A 263 -8.20 -7.19 3.62
C GLY A 263 -8.46 -7.26 2.12
N ARG A 264 -9.47 -6.51 1.66
CA ARG A 264 -9.84 -6.46 0.25
C ARG A 264 -9.06 -5.38 -0.49
N ASP A 265 -8.56 -5.75 -1.65
CA ASP A 265 -7.97 -4.82 -2.59
C ASP A 265 -9.06 -3.94 -3.22
N ILE A 266 -8.89 -2.62 -3.17
CA ILE A 266 -9.82 -1.62 -3.71
C ILE A 266 -10.13 -1.81 -5.21
N VAL A 267 -9.19 -2.35 -5.98
CA VAL A 267 -9.35 -2.51 -7.44
C VAL A 267 -9.99 -3.86 -7.79
N THR A 268 -9.55 -4.95 -7.16
CA THR A 268 -10.05 -6.31 -7.50
C THR A 268 -11.19 -6.80 -6.61
N GLY A 269 -11.40 -6.17 -5.45
CA GLY A 269 -12.39 -6.56 -4.44
C GLY A 269 -12.07 -7.88 -3.72
N ARG A 270 -10.90 -8.48 -3.95
CA ARG A 270 -10.50 -9.79 -3.41
C ARG A 270 -9.50 -9.67 -2.27
N PRO A 271 -9.43 -10.66 -1.37
CA PRO A 271 -8.35 -10.78 -0.40
C PRO A 271 -6.97 -10.82 -1.08
N ILE A 272 -5.98 -10.23 -0.42
CA ILE A 272 -4.62 -10.15 -0.96
C ILE A 272 -3.80 -11.35 -0.46
N GLN A 273 -3.21 -12.06 -1.40
CA GLN A 273 -2.22 -13.10 -1.14
C GLN A 273 -1.02 -12.90 -2.06
N VAL A 274 0.15 -12.74 -1.47
CA VAL A 274 1.43 -12.59 -2.16
C VAL A 274 2.28 -13.79 -1.83
N GLY A 275 2.77 -14.47 -2.88
CA GLY A 275 3.66 -15.61 -2.76
C GLY A 275 5.05 -15.23 -2.25
N GLN A 276 5.90 -16.25 -2.11
CA GLN A 276 7.25 -16.11 -1.59
C GLN A 276 8.09 -15.11 -2.38
N GLY A 277 8.76 -14.21 -1.68
CA GLY A 277 9.80 -13.38 -2.27
C GLY A 277 10.73 -12.76 -1.24
N ALA A 278 11.82 -12.17 -1.74
CA ALA A 278 12.79 -11.41 -0.96
C ALA A 278 13.35 -10.26 -1.80
N GLY A 279 13.99 -9.30 -1.14
CA GLY A 279 14.64 -8.16 -1.77
C GLY A 279 13.72 -6.99 -2.11
N PRO A 280 14.25 -5.95 -2.78
CA PRO A 280 13.56 -4.67 -2.99
C PRO A 280 12.28 -4.80 -3.82
N ALA A 281 12.31 -5.58 -4.91
CA ALA A 281 11.14 -5.74 -5.80
C ALA A 281 9.95 -6.39 -5.08
N HIS A 282 10.22 -7.37 -4.20
CA HIS A 282 9.19 -8.01 -3.39
C HIS A 282 8.62 -7.02 -2.35
N ILE A 283 9.48 -6.22 -1.69
CA ILE A 283 9.03 -5.17 -0.76
C ILE A 283 8.12 -4.17 -1.48
N THR A 284 8.52 -3.65 -2.65
CA THR A 284 7.69 -2.71 -3.42
C THR A 284 6.36 -3.34 -3.84
N HIS A 285 6.37 -4.60 -4.27
CA HIS A 285 5.14 -5.31 -4.62
C HIS A 285 4.21 -5.45 -3.41
N CYS A 286 4.70 -5.90 -2.26
CA CYS A 286 3.91 -6.00 -1.04
C CYS A 286 3.43 -4.62 -0.55
N SER A 287 4.26 -3.58 -0.65
CA SER A 287 3.91 -2.21 -0.25
C SER A 287 2.76 -1.66 -1.10
N ARG A 288 2.77 -1.92 -2.42
CA ARG A 288 1.65 -1.60 -3.32
C ARG A 288 0.37 -2.33 -2.93
N GLN A 289 0.47 -3.62 -2.60
CA GLN A 289 -0.69 -4.39 -2.16
C GLN A 289 -1.26 -3.86 -0.85
N LEU A 290 -0.41 -3.58 0.14
CA LEU A 290 -0.81 -2.97 1.41
C LEU A 290 -1.41 -1.57 1.23
N ALA A 291 -0.93 -0.77 0.27
CA ALA A 291 -1.51 0.53 -0.06
C ALA A 291 -2.92 0.40 -0.69
N ARG A 292 -3.21 -0.68 -1.41
CA ARG A 292 -4.51 -0.94 -2.05
C ARG A 292 -5.58 -1.52 -1.11
N ILE A 293 -5.21 -1.89 0.12
CA ILE A 293 -6.18 -2.40 1.10
C ILE A 293 -7.18 -1.30 1.45
N ASP A 294 -8.45 -1.56 1.15
CA ASP A 294 -9.58 -0.71 1.47
C ASP A 294 -10.20 -1.13 2.81
N LEU A 295 -10.15 -0.24 3.80
CA LEU A 295 -10.73 -0.48 5.12
C LEU A 295 -12.23 -0.17 5.19
N GLU A 296 -12.79 0.51 4.18
CA GLU A 296 -14.23 0.78 4.11
C GLU A 296 -14.99 -0.50 3.76
N GLN A 297 -14.42 -1.34 2.89
CA GLN A 297 -14.97 -2.65 2.57
C GLN A 297 -14.92 -3.59 3.77
N THR A 298 -15.93 -4.46 3.89
CA THR A 298 -15.93 -5.52 4.90
C THR A 298 -14.88 -6.56 4.51
N PRO A 299 -13.90 -6.86 5.38
CA PRO A 299 -12.90 -7.88 5.12
C PRO A 299 -13.54 -9.25 4.96
N GLY A 300 -12.85 -10.18 4.31
CA GLY A 300 -13.26 -11.60 4.32
C GLY A 300 -13.10 -12.23 5.70
N ASP A 301 -13.69 -13.40 5.91
CA ASP A 301 -13.45 -14.19 7.13
C ASP A 301 -11.99 -14.68 7.12
N PHE A 302 -11.23 -14.29 8.13
CA PHE A 302 -9.85 -14.70 8.29
C PHE A 302 -9.71 -16.19 8.59
N THR A 303 -10.73 -16.81 9.15
CA THR A 303 -10.78 -18.25 9.41
C THR A 303 -10.67 -19.04 8.09
N ASP A 304 -11.34 -18.57 7.04
CA ASP A 304 -11.27 -19.17 5.70
C ASP A 304 -9.86 -19.04 5.10
N VAL A 305 -9.20 -17.91 5.35
CA VAL A 305 -7.81 -17.68 4.96
C VAL A 305 -6.89 -18.67 5.68
N LEU A 306 -7.09 -18.91 6.98
CA LEU A 306 -6.29 -19.88 7.75
C LEU A 306 -6.54 -21.34 7.35
N VAL A 307 -7.76 -21.68 6.90
CA VAL A 307 -8.10 -23.04 6.43
C VAL A 307 -7.51 -23.31 5.04
N SER A 308 -7.54 -22.31 4.17
CA SER A 308 -6.95 -22.40 2.83
C SER A 308 -5.43 -22.27 2.84
N TRP A 309 -4.86 -21.64 3.86
CA TRP A 309 -3.43 -21.53 4.06
C TRP A 309 -2.82 -22.89 4.39
N LYS A 310 -2.16 -23.47 3.39
CA LYS A 310 -1.29 -24.64 3.52
C LYS A 310 0.13 -24.17 3.30
N SER A 311 0.92 -24.08 4.37
CA SER A 311 2.37 -23.89 4.23
C SER A 311 3.07 -25.14 4.74
N ASP A 312 4.04 -25.62 3.97
CA ASP A 312 4.94 -26.70 4.39
C ASP A 312 5.88 -26.21 5.51
N ASN A 313 5.97 -24.89 5.73
CA ASN A 313 6.78 -24.26 6.77
C ASN A 313 5.92 -23.45 7.75
N ASN A 314 5.88 -23.89 9.01
CA ASN A 314 4.98 -23.31 10.02
C ASN A 314 5.48 -22.00 10.66
N LEU A 315 6.51 -21.34 10.09
CA LEU A 315 6.98 -20.06 10.62
C LEU A 315 6.03 -18.95 10.19
N ALA A 316 5.30 -18.38 11.15
CA ALA A 316 4.32 -17.34 10.87
C ALA A 316 4.29 -16.24 11.93
N VAL A 317 4.05 -15.01 11.47
CA VAL A 317 3.67 -13.85 12.28
C VAL A 317 2.23 -13.53 11.97
N LEU A 318 1.35 -13.68 12.95
CA LEU A 318 -0.02 -13.18 12.85
C LEU A 318 -0.09 -11.78 13.44
N ILE A 319 -0.74 -10.87 12.72
CA ILE A 319 -1.04 -9.51 13.19
C ILE A 319 -2.56 -9.38 13.16
N SER A 320 -3.17 -9.06 14.30
CA SER A 320 -4.62 -8.85 14.37
C SER A 320 -5.00 -7.85 15.45
N SER A 321 -6.07 -7.09 15.21
CA SER A 321 -6.79 -6.37 16.26
C SER A 321 -7.85 -7.24 16.94
N SER A 322 -8.35 -8.24 16.22
CA SER A 322 -9.35 -9.19 16.72
C SER A 322 -8.73 -10.26 17.64
N GLN A 323 -9.41 -10.52 18.76
CA GLN A 323 -9.15 -11.51 19.81
C GLN A 323 -10.31 -12.54 19.92
N LYS A 324 -11.23 -12.62 18.95
CA LYS A 324 -12.43 -13.47 19.01
C LYS A 324 -12.10 -14.93 19.32
N PRO A 325 -12.85 -15.61 20.21
CA PRO A 325 -12.60 -17.02 20.54
C PRO A 325 -12.59 -17.97 19.33
N GLU A 326 -13.35 -17.67 18.27
CA GLU A 326 -13.37 -18.45 17.04
C GLU A 326 -12.05 -18.33 16.26
N LEU A 327 -11.54 -17.10 16.12
CA LEU A 327 -10.22 -16.84 15.55
C LEU A 327 -9.13 -17.54 16.37
N GLN A 328 -9.23 -17.47 17.71
CA GLN A 328 -8.29 -18.14 18.60
C GLN A 328 -8.24 -19.65 18.33
N LYS A 329 -9.41 -20.31 18.29
CA LYS A 329 -9.49 -21.75 17.99
C LYS A 329 -8.92 -22.08 16.61
N ALA A 330 -9.20 -21.26 15.59
CA ALA A 330 -8.71 -21.47 14.24
C ALA A 330 -7.19 -21.36 14.14
N VAL A 331 -6.61 -20.31 14.73
CA VAL A 331 -5.17 -20.09 14.77
C VAL A 331 -4.50 -21.26 15.50
N TRP A 332 -5.04 -21.77 16.62
CA TRP A 332 -4.36 -22.83 17.36
C TRP A 332 -4.46 -24.16 16.61
N LYS A 333 -5.56 -24.39 15.89
CA LYS A 333 -5.72 -25.56 15.02
C LYS A 333 -4.73 -25.55 13.87
N SER A 334 -4.51 -24.40 13.23
CA SER A 334 -3.64 -24.27 12.04
C SER A 334 -2.16 -24.03 12.38
N LEU A 335 -1.86 -23.35 13.49
CA LEU A 335 -0.53 -22.81 13.83
C LEU A 335 -0.01 -23.27 15.21
N GLY A 336 -0.72 -24.15 15.92
CA GLY A 336 -0.51 -24.51 17.34
C GLY A 336 0.78 -25.24 17.74
N GLY A 337 1.91 -25.03 17.06
CA GLY A 337 3.24 -25.50 17.48
C GLY A 337 3.99 -24.47 18.32
N HIS A 338 4.48 -24.88 19.50
CA HIS A 338 5.00 -24.02 20.58
C HIS A 338 6.18 -23.08 20.27
N ASP A 339 6.87 -23.20 19.12
CA ASP A 339 8.07 -22.39 18.84
C ASP A 339 8.14 -21.80 17.42
N ARG A 340 7.09 -21.95 16.62
CA ARG A 340 7.10 -21.54 15.21
C ARG A 340 6.18 -20.35 14.91
N PHE A 341 5.45 -19.87 15.90
CA PHE A 341 4.41 -18.88 15.73
C PHE A 341 4.55 -17.72 16.72
N SER A 342 4.44 -16.49 16.22
CA SER A 342 4.31 -15.28 17.03
C SER A 342 3.03 -14.56 16.66
N TRP A 343 2.26 -14.16 17.67
CA TRP A 343 1.04 -13.38 17.47
C TRP A 343 1.20 -11.98 18.02
N VAL A 344 1.14 -11.00 17.14
CA VAL A 344 1.12 -9.58 17.46
C VAL A 344 -0.34 -9.11 17.51
N VAL A 345 -0.83 -8.80 18.71
CA VAL A 345 -2.19 -8.31 18.94
C VAL A 345 -2.14 -6.80 19.09
N VAL A 346 -2.84 -6.07 18.22
CA VAL A 346 -2.87 -4.60 18.20
C VAL A 346 -4.13 -4.11 18.91
N LEU A 347 -3.97 -3.36 19.99
CA LEU A 347 -5.09 -2.96 20.86
C LEU A 347 -4.92 -1.55 21.43
N HIS A 348 -6.03 -0.95 21.84
CA HIS A 348 -5.99 0.27 22.64
C HIS A 348 -5.61 -0.05 24.10
N PRO A 349 -4.96 0.86 24.84
CA PRO A 349 -4.51 0.61 26.22
C PRO A 349 -5.60 0.09 27.18
N ASP A 350 -6.84 0.52 26.96
CA ASP A 350 -7.98 0.18 27.82
C ASP A 350 -8.69 -1.12 27.43
N MET A 351 -8.29 -1.75 26.32
CA MET A 351 -8.92 -2.99 25.84
C MET A 351 -8.44 -4.21 26.65
N PRO A 352 -9.35 -5.14 27.00
CA PRO A 352 -8.96 -6.34 27.72
C PRO A 352 -8.08 -7.23 26.84
N ARG A 353 -7.04 -7.80 27.46
CA ARG A 353 -6.18 -8.81 26.84
C ARG A 353 -6.81 -10.18 27.06
N GLN A 354 -7.51 -10.67 26.05
CA GLN A 354 -8.34 -11.89 26.10
C GLN A 354 -7.71 -13.08 25.38
N VAL A 355 -6.55 -12.88 24.75
CA VAL A 355 -5.81 -13.99 24.15
C VAL A 355 -5.17 -14.83 25.25
N GLU A 356 -5.76 -15.98 25.52
CA GLU A 356 -5.24 -16.99 26.45
C GLU A 356 -4.79 -18.22 25.66
N GLY A 357 -3.50 -18.50 25.65
CA GLY A 357 -2.93 -19.64 24.94
C GLY A 357 -1.67 -20.17 25.59
N ALA A 358 -1.70 -21.41 26.06
CA ALA A 358 -0.64 -22.12 26.77
C ALA A 358 0.56 -22.52 25.88
N GLY A 359 1.07 -21.62 25.04
CA GLY A 359 2.20 -21.96 24.16
C GLY A 359 2.59 -20.99 23.05
N ALA A 360 1.74 -20.03 22.68
CA ALA A 360 2.06 -19.06 21.63
C ALA A 360 2.82 -17.85 22.22
N ARG A 361 3.83 -17.34 21.51
CA ARG A 361 4.50 -16.08 21.89
C ARG A 361 3.62 -14.90 21.46
N VAL A 362 2.70 -14.53 22.34
CA VAL A 362 1.78 -13.40 22.13
C VAL A 362 2.45 -12.10 22.57
N CYS A 363 2.49 -11.12 21.68
CA CYS A 363 2.99 -9.77 21.92
C CYS A 363 1.83 -8.79 21.75
N PHE A 364 1.58 -7.98 22.78
CA PHE A 364 0.56 -6.93 22.72
C PHE A 364 1.20 -5.62 22.31
N VAL A 365 0.67 -4.98 21.28
CA VAL A 365 1.09 -3.66 20.80
C VAL A 365 -0.01 -2.66 21.09
N GLU A 366 0.30 -1.71 21.96
CA GLU A 366 -0.62 -0.67 22.35
C GLU A 366 -0.58 0.51 21.37
N VAL A 367 -1.76 0.94 20.93
CA VAL A 367 -1.94 2.08 20.04
C VAL A 367 -2.84 3.09 20.76
N PRO A 368 -2.37 4.32 21.01
CA PRO A 368 -3.21 5.34 21.62
C PRO A 368 -4.38 5.70 20.69
N TYR A 369 -5.49 6.16 21.27
CA TYR A 369 -6.58 6.70 20.46
C TYR A 369 -6.10 7.88 19.63
N GLU A 370 -6.45 7.89 18.33
CA GLU A 370 -6.23 9.07 17.50
C GLU A 370 -7.03 10.24 18.10
N LYS A 371 -6.35 11.35 18.39
CA LYS A 371 -7.05 12.60 18.72
C LYS A 371 -7.79 13.04 17.45
N ARG A 372 -9.11 13.11 17.55
CA ARG A 372 -10.00 13.62 16.50
C ARG A 372 -9.60 15.00 16.04
#